data_AF-A0A518AL96-F1
#
_entry.id   AF-A0A518AL96-F1
#
_cell.length_a   1.000
_cell.length_b   1.000
_cell.length_c   1.000
_cell.angle_alpha   90.00
_cell.angle_beta   90.00
_cell.angle_gamma   90.00
#
_symmetry.space_group_name_H-M   'P 1'
#
loop_
_entity.id
_entity.type
_entity.pdbx_description
1 polymer ?
#
loop_
_entity_poly.entity_id
_entity_poly.type
_entity_poly.pdbx_seq_one_letter_code
_entity_poly.pdbx_strand_id
1 'polypeptide(L)'
;MAYSPREPIELNEEEQRVYELLGDCFEQERRRIAKALAGKDDSNLFGQTEFDLRDRVHALGAKALETVANERQKKGRVRES
;
A
#
# COMPACT_ATOMS: atom_id res chain seq x y z
N MET A 1 -23.96 8.95 -2.72
CA MET A 1 -22.75 9.64 -2.21
C MET A 1 -21.99 10.16 -3.41
N ALA A 2 -21.74 11.46 -3.50
CA ALA A 2 -20.90 12.01 -4.55
C ALA A 2 -19.45 11.61 -4.24
N TYR A 3 -18.84 10.79 -5.10
CA TYR A 3 -17.39 10.72 -5.17
C TYR A 3 -16.94 12.11 -5.62
N SER A 4 -16.50 12.97 -4.70
CA SER A 4 -15.73 14.14 -5.10
C SER A 4 -14.49 13.62 -5.81
N PRO A 5 -14.28 13.94 -7.10
CA PRO A 5 -13.06 13.59 -7.78
C PRO A 5 -11.93 14.20 -6.99
N ARG A 6 -11.05 13.37 -6.41
CA ARG A 6 -9.79 13.90 -5.87
C ARG A 6 -9.02 14.43 -7.06
N GLU A 7 -8.50 15.64 -6.94
CA GLU A 7 -7.60 16.19 -7.96
C GLU A 7 -6.45 15.22 -8.22
N PRO A 8 -5.95 15.13 -9.46
CA PRO A 8 -4.74 14.36 -9.77
C PRO A 8 -3.60 14.80 -8.85
N ILE A 9 -2.89 13.83 -8.27
CA ILE A 9 -1.71 14.10 -7.45
C ILE A 9 -0.50 14.12 -8.39
N GLU A 10 0.11 15.28 -8.54
CA GLU A 10 1.40 15.42 -9.23
C GLU A 10 2.53 14.99 -8.29
N LEU A 11 3.42 14.12 -8.76
CA LEU A 11 4.57 13.63 -8.00
C LEU A 11 5.86 14.26 -8.52
N ASN A 12 6.73 14.69 -7.61
CA ASN A 12 8.10 15.03 -7.98
C ASN A 12 8.95 13.76 -8.24
N GLU A 13 10.19 13.92 -8.70
CA GLU A 13 11.05 12.79 -9.06
C GLU A 13 11.34 11.79 -7.93
N GLU A 14 11.43 12.25 -6.68
CA GLU A 14 11.69 11.35 -5.54
C GLU A 14 10.40 10.66 -5.11
N GLU A 15 9.28 11.38 -5.11
CA GLU A 15 7.95 10.81 -4.85
C GLU A 15 7.57 9.76 -5.89
N GLN A 16 7.86 10.02 -7.17
CA GLN A 16 7.65 9.07 -8.27
C GLN A 16 8.48 7.80 -8.07
N ARG A 17 9.75 7.94 -7.65
CA ARG A 17 10.61 6.78 -7.33
C ARG A 17 10.08 5.96 -6.16
N VAL A 18 9.61 6.62 -5.10
CA VAL A 18 8.97 5.93 -3.96
C VAL A 18 7.68 5.24 -4.40
N TYR A 19 6.86 5.89 -5.22
CA TYR A 19 5.64 5.31 -5.78
C TYR A 19 5.93 4.03 -6.56
N GLU A 20 6.92 4.06 -7.46
CA GLU A 20 7.34 2.89 -8.25
C GLU A 20 7.89 1.78 -7.37
N LEU A 21 8.74 2.11 -6.39
CA LEU A 21 9.29 1.16 -5.42
C LEU A 21 8.19 0.42 -4.64
N LEU A 22 7.11 1.11 -4.29
CA LEU A 22 5.99 0.55 -3.54
C LEU A 22 5.00 -0.22 -4.42
N GLY A 23 5.04 -0.02 -5.75
CA GLY A 23 4.05 -0.54 -6.69
C GLY A 23 3.76 -2.04 -6.55
N ASP A 24 4.80 -2.87 -6.61
CA ASP A 24 4.65 -4.34 -6.51
C ASP A 24 4.07 -4.79 -5.17
N CYS A 25 4.42 -4.11 -4.09
CA CYS A 25 3.94 -4.42 -2.74
C CYS A 25 2.44 -4.13 -2.64
N PHE A 26 2.01 -2.97 -3.12
CA PHE A 26 0.61 -2.55 -3.10
C PHE A 26 -0.24 -3.38 -4.08
N GLU A 27 0.29 -3.72 -5.25
CA GLU A 27 -0.41 -4.53 -6.24
C GLU A 27 -0.73 -5.93 -5.69
N GLN A 28 0.22 -6.56 -5.00
CA GLN A 28 0.00 -7.87 -4.39
C GLN A 28 -1.09 -7.83 -3.31
N GLU A 29 -1.06 -6.82 -2.43
CA GLU A 29 -2.08 -6.72 -1.38
C GLU A 29 -3.45 -6.33 -1.95
N ARG A 30 -3.50 -5.49 -2.99
CA ARG A 30 -4.72 -5.18 -3.74
C ARG A 30 -5.39 -6.45 -4.26
N ARG A 31 -4.62 -7.38 -4.83
CA ARG A 31 -5.14 -8.68 -5.31
C ARG A 31 -5.67 -9.55 -4.16
N ARG A 32 -4.97 -9.57 -3.01
CA ARG A 32 -5.39 -10.33 -1.83
C ARG A 32 -6.69 -9.79 -1.24
N ILE A 33 -6.80 -8.47 -1.11
CA ILE A 33 -8.00 -7.78 -0.65
C ILE A 33 -9.16 -8.05 -1.62
N ALA A 34 -8.96 -7.88 -2.93
CA ALA A 34 -9.98 -8.16 -3.92
C ALA A 34 -10.50 -9.60 -3.83
N LYS A 35 -9.59 -10.59 -3.70
CA LYS A 35 -9.96 -11.99 -3.51
C LYS A 35 -10.72 -12.23 -2.21
N ALA A 36 -10.30 -11.60 -1.11
CA ALA A 36 -10.94 -11.76 0.19
C ALA A 36 -12.36 -11.17 0.21
N LEU A 37 -12.56 -10.00 -0.42
CA LEU A 37 -13.84 -9.31 -0.45
C LEU A 37 -14.81 -9.93 -1.46
N ALA A 38 -14.35 -10.37 -2.63
CA ALA A 38 -15.22 -11.01 -3.63
C ALA A 38 -15.84 -12.33 -3.16
N GLY A 39 -15.24 -12.99 -2.16
CA GLY A 39 -15.75 -14.24 -1.57
C GLY A 39 -16.74 -14.05 -0.43
N LYS A 40 -17.13 -12.81 -0.09
CA LYS A 40 -18.06 -12.51 1.01
C LYS A 40 -19.39 -12.03 0.46
N ASP A 41 -20.46 -12.56 1.04
CA ASP A 41 -21.83 -12.07 0.92
C ASP A 41 -22.00 -10.74 1.68
N ASP A 42 -22.90 -9.87 1.22
CA ASP A 42 -23.09 -8.51 1.76
C ASP A 42 -23.38 -8.49 3.27
N SER A 43 -24.01 -9.54 3.80
CA SER A 43 -24.26 -9.78 5.23
C SER A 43 -23.00 -9.98 6.06
N ASN A 44 -21.88 -10.35 5.45
CA ASN A 44 -20.61 -10.68 6.09
C ASN A 44 -19.46 -9.71 5.74
N LEU A 45 -19.79 -8.58 5.10
CA LEU A 45 -18.79 -7.58 4.69
C LEU A 45 -18.23 -6.79 5.88
N PHE A 46 -19.08 -6.51 6.87
CA PHE A 46 -18.73 -5.76 8.07
C PHE A 46 -18.54 -6.68 9.29
N GLY A 47 -17.87 -6.19 10.34
CA GLY A 47 -17.47 -7.00 11.48
C GLY A 47 -16.11 -7.64 11.27
N GLN A 48 -16.00 -8.97 11.36
CA GLN A 48 -14.69 -9.65 11.28
C GLN A 48 -13.95 -9.33 9.97
N THR A 49 -14.65 -9.37 8.83
CA THR A 49 -14.07 -9.04 7.51
C THR A 49 -13.53 -7.61 7.47
N GLU A 50 -14.20 -6.67 8.12
CA GLU A 50 -13.74 -5.28 8.22
C GLU A 50 -12.47 -5.16 9.06
N PHE A 51 -12.42 -5.83 10.22
CA PHE A 51 -11.22 -5.83 11.07
C PHE A 51 -10.04 -6.49 10.37
N ASP A 52 -10.26 -7.63 9.71
CA ASP A 52 -9.23 -8.31 8.92
C ASP A 52 -8.68 -7.42 7.80
N LEU A 53 -9.56 -6.65 7.13
CA LEU A 53 -9.14 -5.70 6.11
C LEU A 53 -8.30 -4.56 6.72
N ARG A 54 -8.71 -4.00 7.85
CA ARG A 54 -7.96 -2.95 8.56
C ARG A 54 -6.57 -3.43 8.95
N ASP A 55 -6.45 -4.63 9.50
CA ASP A 55 -5.17 -5.22 9.88
C ASP A 55 -4.25 -5.42 8.67
N ARG A 56 -4.79 -5.87 7.54
CA ARG A 56 -4.04 -5.98 6.27
C ARG A 56 -3.54 -4.62 5.78
N VAL A 57 -4.36 -3.59 5.84
CA VAL A 57 -3.96 -2.23 5.45
C VAL A 57 -2.87 -1.69 6.37
N HIS A 58 -2.96 -1.91 7.68
CA HIS A 58 -1.90 -1.55 8.62
C HIS A 58 -0.60 -2.31 8.34
N ALA A 59 -0.68 -3.62 8.08
CA ALA A 59 0.49 -4.43 7.72
C ALA A 59 1.14 -3.96 6.41
N LEU A 60 0.33 -3.59 5.41
CA LEU A 60 0.82 -3.00 4.16
C LEU A 60 1.55 -1.67 4.42
N GLY A 61 1.00 -0.81 5.28
CA GLY A 61 1.65 0.44 5.70
C GLY A 61 3.00 0.21 6.38
N ALA A 62 3.09 -0.77 7.29
CA ALA A 62 4.34 -1.15 7.93
C ALA A 62 5.38 -1.64 6.91
N LYS A 63 4.97 -2.49 5.96
CA LYS A 63 5.84 -2.99 4.89
C LYS A 63 6.30 -1.89 3.94
N ALA A 64 5.46 -0.89 3.67
CA ALA A 64 5.83 0.27 2.88
C ALA A 64 6.97 1.07 3.56
N LEU A 65 6.85 1.32 4.86
CA LEU A 65 7.89 1.98 5.66
C LEU A 65 9.20 1.18 5.64
N GLU A 66 9.13 -0.14 5.85
CA GLU A 66 10.28 -1.04 5.78
C GLU A 66 10.97 -0.99 4.41
N THR A 67 10.19 -1.04 3.33
CA THR A 67 10.71 -1.04 1.95
C THR A 67 11.50 0.24 1.66
N VAL A 68 10.93 1.39 2.02
CA VAL A 68 11.60 2.70 1.84
C VAL A 68 12.84 2.81 2.74
N ALA A 69 12.76 2.36 3.99
CA ALA A 69 13.89 2.37 4.92
C ALA A 69 15.06 1.52 4.38
N ASN A 70 14.78 0.30 3.91
CA ASN A 70 15.76 -0.60 3.32
C ASN A 70 16.41 -0.01 2.06
N GLU A 71 15.61 0.63 1.19
CA GLU A 71 16.15 1.26 -0.01
C GLU A 71 17.06 2.45 0.32
N ARG A 72 16.70 3.27 1.31
CA ARG A 72 17.56 4.35 1.81
C ARG A 72 18.86 3.83 2.42
N GLN A 73 18.81 2.73 3.16
CA GLN A 73 20.01 2.08 3.70
C GLN A 73 20.93 1.54 2.60
N LYS A 74 20.38 0.93 1.54
CA LYS A 74 21.16 0.48 0.37
C LYS A 74 21.85 1.65 -0.33
N LYS A 75 21.13 2.76 -0.55
CA LYS A 75 21.68 3.99 -1.14
C LYS A 75 22.72 4.68 -0.23
N GLY A 76 22.62 4.49 1.08
CA GLY A 76 23.51 5.03 2.11
C GLY A 76 24.89 4.35 2.23
N ARG A 77 25.20 3.30 1.45
CA ARG A 77 26.52 2.64 1.42
C ARG A 77 27.40 2.98 0.20
N VAL A 78 27.07 4.04 -0.55
CA VAL A 78 27.92 4.52 -1.69
C VAL A 78 28.55 5.90 -1.39
N ARG A 79 28.57 6.32 -0.12
CA ARG A 79 29.29 7.53 0.33
C ARG A 79 30.12 7.32 1.60
N GLU A 80 30.64 6.12 1.82
CA GLU A 80 31.78 5.91 2.71
C GLU A 80 32.61 4.73 2.18
N SER A 81 33.55 5.02 1.27
CA SER A 81 34.86 4.37 1.04
C SER A 81 35.51 4.98 -0.19
#